data_AF-R7YCQ2-F1
#
_entry.id   AF-R7YCQ2-F1
#
_cell.length_a   1.000
_cell.length_b   1.000
_cell.length_c   1.000
_cell.angle_alpha   90.00
_cell.angle_beta   90.00
_cell.angle_gamma   90.00
#
_symmetry.space_group_name_H-M   'P 1'
#
loop_
_entity.id
_entity.type
_entity.pdbx_description
1 polymer ?
#
loop_
_entity_poly.entity_id
_entity_poly.type
_entity_poly.pdbx_seq_one_letter_code
_entity_poly.pdbx_strand_id
1 'polypeptide(L)'
;MAQAKVINNINHDGVAYKKGDTFEGDKETVNQLIEAGALRDPNAPKEDQSTDSAAEDKAKALVAQAEKALADAKDEAEKIRNDAKTDADKVAEAAKQGAVKVVADAKAEAEKIKKAAQSK
;
A
#
# COMPACT_ATOMS: atom_id res chain seq x y z
N MET A 1 52.62 14.47 -5.82
CA MET A 1 51.35 14.23 -6.53
C MET A 1 50.39 13.54 -5.58
N ALA A 2 49.15 13.98 -5.53
CA ALA A 2 48.05 13.40 -4.77
C ALA A 2 46.96 12.94 -5.74
N GLN A 3 46.20 11.93 -5.36
CA GLN A 3 45.12 11.36 -6.18
C GLN A 3 43.83 11.31 -5.36
N ALA A 4 42.70 11.61 -6.01
CA ALA A 4 41.38 11.49 -5.40
C ALA A 4 40.33 11.11 -6.45
N LYS A 5 39.21 10.55 -5.98
CA LYS A 5 38.09 10.15 -6.85
C LYS A 5 37.19 11.34 -7.17
N VAL A 6 36.87 11.51 -8.44
CA VAL A 6 35.98 12.57 -8.91
C VAL A 6 34.54 12.22 -8.53
N ILE A 7 33.85 13.13 -7.85
CA ILE A 7 32.44 12.95 -7.44
C ILE A 7 31.46 13.78 -8.27
N ASN A 8 31.93 14.86 -8.88
CA ASN A 8 31.21 15.71 -9.81
C ASN A 8 32.04 15.92 -11.08
N ASN A 9 31.39 16.10 -12.24
CA ASN A 9 32.12 16.32 -13.49
C ASN A 9 32.93 17.62 -13.41
N ILE A 10 34.23 17.54 -13.69
CA ILE A 10 35.15 18.68 -13.65
C ILE A 10 35.92 18.80 -14.97
N ASN A 11 36.40 20.01 -15.25
CA ASN A 11 37.38 20.26 -16.30
C ASN A 11 38.58 20.95 -15.67
N HIS A 12 39.76 20.38 -15.85
CA HIS A 12 41.02 20.89 -15.31
C HIS A 12 42.12 20.75 -16.35
N ASP A 13 42.87 21.82 -16.60
CA ASP A 13 43.94 21.87 -17.60
C ASP A 13 43.55 21.34 -19.00
N GLY A 14 42.30 21.59 -19.40
CA GLY A 14 41.75 21.16 -20.69
C GLY A 14 41.33 19.70 -20.74
N VAL A 15 41.41 18.96 -19.63
CA VAL A 15 40.96 17.57 -19.50
C VAL A 15 39.64 17.52 -18.72
N ALA A 16 38.63 16.90 -19.33
CA ALA A 16 37.35 16.65 -18.67
C ALA A 16 37.37 15.32 -17.92
N TYR A 17 37.10 15.36 -16.61
CA TYR A 17 36.95 14.18 -15.76
C TYR A 17 35.48 13.98 -15.38
N LYS A 18 35.01 12.74 -15.44
CA LYS A 18 33.65 12.33 -15.07
C LYS A 18 33.60 11.77 -13.66
N LYS A 19 32.40 11.75 -13.06
CA LYS A 19 32.16 11.05 -11.79
C LYS A 19 32.68 9.61 -11.84
N GLY A 20 33.52 9.24 -10.87
CA GLY A 20 34.18 7.93 -10.78
C GLY A 20 35.61 7.90 -11.31
N ASP A 21 36.03 8.89 -12.09
CA ASP A 21 37.41 9.00 -12.58
C ASP A 21 38.39 9.29 -11.43
N THR A 22 39.66 9.02 -11.68
CA THR A 22 40.75 9.37 -10.75
C THR A 22 41.40 10.66 -11.25
N PHE A 23 41.37 11.69 -10.42
CA PHE A 23 42.11 12.93 -10.66
C PHE A 23 43.47 12.84 -9.98
N GLU A 24 44.54 13.29 -10.65
CA GLU A 24 45.90 13.34 -10.13
C GLU A 24 46.47 14.75 -10.32
N GLY A 25 46.96 15.35 -9.24
CA GLY A 25 47.52 16.70 -9.26
C GLY A 25 48.44 16.96 -8.08
N ASP A 26 48.84 18.21 -7.87
CA ASP A 26 49.53 18.59 -6.64
C ASP A 26 48.56 18.54 -5.43
N LYS A 27 49.12 18.51 -4.23
CA LYS A 27 48.34 18.31 -3.00
C LYS A 27 47.41 19.51 -2.71
N GLU A 28 47.81 20.71 -3.11
CA GLU A 28 47.02 21.93 -2.86
C GLU A 28 45.78 21.94 -3.77
N THR A 29 45.96 21.67 -5.06
CA THR A 29 44.85 21.55 -6.03
C THR A 29 43.88 20.44 -5.63
N VAL A 30 44.39 19.27 -5.24
CA VAL A 30 43.52 18.16 -4.80
C VAL A 30 42.72 18.55 -3.56
N ASN A 31 43.33 19.22 -2.58
CA ASN A 31 42.63 19.68 -1.38
C ASN A 31 41.58 20.74 -1.70
N GLN A 32 41.91 21.73 -2.54
CA GLN A 32 40.94 22.75 -2.97
C GLN A 32 39.74 22.12 -3.69
N LEU A 33 39.98 21.10 -4.53
CA LEU A 33 38.91 20.39 -5.23
C LEU A 33 38.10 19.48 -4.30
N ILE A 34 38.70 18.95 -3.22
CA ILE A 34 37.97 18.26 -2.15
C ILE A 34 37.08 19.25 -1.39
N GLU A 35 37.63 20.40 -0.98
CA GLU A 35 36.90 21.47 -0.27
C GLU A 35 35.77 22.05 -1.12
N ALA A 36 35.97 22.17 -2.43
CA ALA A 36 34.94 22.58 -3.38
C ALA A 36 33.89 21.49 -3.67
N GLY A 37 34.01 20.29 -3.07
CA GLY A 37 33.06 19.19 -3.27
C GLY A 37 33.13 18.54 -4.66
N ALA A 38 34.26 18.69 -5.35
CA ALA A 38 34.47 18.16 -6.69
C ALA A 38 35.16 16.79 -6.68
N LEU A 39 36.05 16.56 -5.71
CA LEU A 39 36.72 15.29 -5.44
C LEU A 39 36.28 14.73 -4.08
N ARG A 40 36.36 13.41 -3.94
CA ARG A 40 36.11 12.70 -2.69
C ARG A 40 37.29 12.86 -1.74
N ASP A 41 37.03 13.32 -0.52
CA ASP A 41 38.02 13.30 0.56
C ASP A 41 38.43 11.84 0.84
N PRO A 42 39.71 11.47 0.69
CA PRO A 42 40.19 10.13 1.00
C PRO A 42 40.07 9.78 2.50
N ASN A 43 39.94 10.78 3.37
CA ASN A 43 39.71 10.61 4.81
C ASN A 43 38.22 10.63 5.19
N ALA A 44 37.32 10.97 4.25
CA ALA A 44 35.90 10.86 4.53
C ALA A 44 35.55 9.39 4.77
N PRO A 45 34.66 9.11 5.74
CA PRO A 45 34.15 7.77 5.92
C PRO A 45 33.62 7.27 4.57
N LYS A 46 34.02 6.05 4.19
CA LYS A 46 33.46 5.39 3.01
C LYS A 46 31.96 5.26 3.26
N GLU A 47 31.15 6.11 2.62
CA GLU A 47 29.71 5.88 2.46
C GLU A 47 29.54 4.45 1.95
N ASP A 48 29.07 3.58 2.84
CA ASP A 48 28.83 2.18 2.56
C ASP A 48 27.63 2.13 1.62
N GLN A 49 27.83 1.79 0.34
CA GLN A 49 26.74 1.50 -0.60
C GLN A 49 25.79 0.41 -0.08
N SER A 50 26.19 -0.32 0.96
CA SER A 50 25.38 -1.30 1.68
C SER A 50 24.14 -0.70 2.38
N THR A 51 24.12 0.59 2.72
CA THR A 51 22.95 1.20 3.37
C THR A 51 21.80 1.46 2.42
N ASP A 52 22.08 1.72 1.14
CA ASP A 52 21.05 1.95 0.12
C ASP A 52 20.30 0.66 -0.23
N SER A 53 21.02 -0.45 -0.42
CA SER A 53 20.40 -1.75 -0.72
C SER A 53 19.46 -2.23 0.40
N ALA A 54 19.88 -2.09 1.67
CA ALA A 54 19.06 -2.49 2.80
C ALA A 54 17.83 -1.59 2.99
N ALA A 55 17.94 -0.30 2.66
CA ALA A 55 16.81 0.63 2.68
C ALA A 55 15.81 0.31 1.56
N GLU A 56 16.29 0.02 0.34
CA GLU A 56 15.46 -0.39 -0.78
C GLU A 56 14.70 -1.70 -0.50
N ASP A 57 15.37 -2.70 0.06
CA ASP A 57 14.74 -3.99 0.37
C ASP A 57 13.67 -3.83 1.46
N LYS A 58 13.92 -2.99 2.47
CA LYS A 58 12.91 -2.63 3.48
C LYS A 58 11.74 -1.89 2.85
N ALA A 59 11.99 -0.95 1.94
CA ALA A 59 10.94 -0.22 1.24
C ALA A 59 10.05 -1.17 0.41
N LYS A 60 10.66 -2.09 -0.35
CA LYS A 60 9.94 -3.13 -1.11
C LYS A 60 9.10 -4.03 -0.19
N ALA A 61 9.66 -4.45 0.94
CA ALA A 61 8.94 -5.28 1.91
C ALA A 61 7.74 -4.53 2.52
N LEU A 62 7.88 -3.24 2.82
CA LEU A 62 6.80 -2.41 3.33
C LEU A 62 5.68 -2.22 2.30
N VAL A 63 6.04 -2.00 1.03
CA VAL A 63 5.05 -1.91 -0.06
C VAL A 63 4.27 -3.21 -0.19
N ALA A 64 4.96 -4.36 -0.21
CA ALA A 64 4.31 -5.66 -0.30
C ALA A 64 3.37 -5.95 0.89
N GLN A 65 3.77 -5.56 2.11
CA GLN A 65 2.91 -5.68 3.28
C GLN A 65 1.67 -4.78 3.20
N ALA A 66 1.83 -3.55 2.72
CA ALA A 66 0.71 -2.62 2.54
C ALA A 66 -0.27 -3.11 1.47
N GLU A 67 0.23 -3.64 0.35
CA GLU A 67 -0.60 -4.24 -0.70
C GLU A 67 -1.37 -5.45 -0.19
N LYS A 68 -0.72 -6.33 0.58
CA LYS A 68 -1.39 -7.47 1.21
C LYS A 68 -2.47 -7.03 2.19
N ALA A 69 -2.18 -6.06 3.06
CA ALA A 69 -3.16 -5.54 4.01
C ALA A 69 -4.37 -4.91 3.30
N LEU A 70 -4.14 -4.23 2.17
CA LEU A 70 -5.22 -3.67 1.35
C LEU A 70 -6.07 -4.74 0.67
N ALA A 71 -5.46 -5.82 0.19
CA ALA A 71 -6.18 -6.96 -0.37
C ALA A 71 -7.03 -7.66 0.71
N ASP A 72 -6.44 -7.99 1.85
CA ASP A 72 -7.12 -8.63 2.98
C ASP A 72 -8.31 -7.76 3.45
N ALA A 73 -8.15 -6.44 3.51
CA ALA A 73 -9.23 -5.52 3.89
C ALA A 73 -10.38 -5.46 2.87
N LYS A 74 -10.09 -5.57 1.57
CA LYS A 74 -11.12 -5.61 0.52
C LYS A 74 -11.93 -6.91 0.59
N ASP A 75 -11.25 -8.03 0.77
CA ASP A 75 -11.88 -9.35 0.87
C ASP A 75 -12.81 -9.42 2.09
N GLU A 76 -12.35 -8.92 3.25
CA GLU A 76 -13.17 -8.89 4.46
C GLU A 76 -14.38 -7.95 4.31
N ALA A 77 -14.20 -6.78 3.67
CA ALA A 77 -15.31 -5.87 3.39
C ALA A 77 -16.36 -6.48 2.45
N GLU A 78 -15.93 -7.21 1.42
CA GLU A 78 -16.84 -7.92 0.52
C GLU A 78 -17.61 -9.03 1.24
N LYS A 79 -16.93 -9.79 2.10
CA LYS A 79 -17.54 -10.81 2.94
C LYS A 79 -18.61 -10.24 3.86
N ILE A 80 -18.28 -9.18 4.61
CA ILE A 80 -19.23 -8.49 5.50
C ILE A 80 -20.46 -8.01 4.72
N ARG A 81 -20.25 -7.44 3.53
CA ARG A 81 -21.36 -6.98 2.67
C ARG A 81 -22.26 -8.13 2.22
N ASN A 82 -21.67 -9.26 1.83
CA ASN A 82 -22.41 -10.43 1.37
C ASN A 82 -23.17 -11.12 2.50
N ASP A 83 -22.58 -11.20 3.68
CA ASP A 83 -23.22 -11.72 4.88
C ASP A 83 -24.41 -10.83 5.29
N ALA A 84 -24.21 -9.51 5.33
CA ALA A 84 -25.29 -8.56 5.63
C ALA A 84 -26.44 -8.63 4.61
N LYS A 85 -26.12 -8.79 3.32
CA LYS A 85 -27.13 -8.99 2.27
C LYS A 85 -27.92 -10.29 2.48
N THR A 86 -27.22 -11.38 2.77
CA THR A 86 -27.82 -12.69 3.02
C THR A 86 -28.77 -12.65 4.21
N ASP A 87 -28.38 -11.99 5.30
CA ASP A 87 -29.23 -11.88 6.48
C ASP A 87 -30.43 -10.95 6.26
N ALA A 88 -30.25 -9.86 5.51
CA ALA A 88 -31.36 -9.01 5.09
C ALA A 88 -32.38 -9.79 4.24
N ASP A 89 -31.91 -10.62 3.29
CA ASP A 89 -32.76 -11.44 2.44
C ASP A 89 -33.54 -12.49 3.26
N LYS A 90 -32.91 -13.12 4.26
CA LYS A 90 -33.60 -14.03 5.20
C LYS A 90 -34.70 -13.34 5.99
N VAL A 91 -34.43 -12.15 6.53
CA VAL A 91 -35.41 -11.37 7.30
C VAL A 91 -36.59 -10.97 6.41
N ALA A 92 -36.31 -10.50 5.18
CA ALA A 92 -37.34 -10.12 4.24
C ALA A 92 -38.24 -11.32 3.86
N GLU A 93 -37.64 -12.49 3.64
CA GLU A 93 -38.37 -13.71 3.32
C GLU A 93 -39.23 -14.20 4.49
N ALA A 94 -38.68 -14.20 5.71
CA ALA A 94 -39.43 -14.53 6.91
C ALA A 94 -40.62 -13.58 7.12
N ALA A 95 -40.43 -12.28 6.89
CA ALA A 95 -41.50 -11.28 6.98
C ALA A 95 -42.62 -11.53 5.95
N LYS A 96 -42.25 -11.86 4.69
CA LYS A 96 -43.24 -12.21 3.65
C LYS A 96 -44.05 -13.45 4.03
N GLN A 97 -43.38 -14.50 4.50
CA GLN A 97 -44.05 -15.74 4.93
C GLN A 97 -44.98 -15.49 6.12
N GLY A 98 -44.54 -14.68 7.08
CA GLY A 98 -45.37 -14.23 8.20
C GLY A 98 -46.63 -13.49 7.74
N ALA A 99 -46.49 -12.55 6.80
CA ALA A 99 -47.63 -11.82 6.24
C ALA A 99 -48.62 -12.74 5.51
N VAL A 100 -48.13 -13.68 4.70
CA VAL A 100 -48.97 -14.68 4.02
C VAL A 100 -49.76 -15.51 5.03
N LYS A 101 -49.10 -15.94 6.11
CA LYS A 101 -49.75 -16.73 7.17
C LYS A 101 -50.85 -15.93 7.87
N VAL A 102 -50.58 -14.69 8.26
CA VAL A 102 -51.58 -13.81 8.90
C VAL A 102 -52.81 -13.63 8.01
N VAL A 103 -52.62 -13.41 6.71
CA VAL A 103 -53.74 -13.28 5.76
C VAL A 103 -54.53 -14.58 5.63
N ALA A 104 -53.85 -15.73 5.58
CA ALA A 104 -54.49 -17.03 5.50
C ALA A 104 -55.32 -17.33 6.77
N ASP A 105 -54.74 -17.10 7.94
CA ASP A 105 -55.39 -17.30 9.24
C ASP A 105 -56.62 -16.38 9.38
N ALA A 106 -56.50 -15.11 9.00
CA ALA A 106 -57.61 -14.17 9.02
C ALA A 106 -58.76 -14.59 8.08
N LYS A 107 -58.45 -15.07 6.87
CA LYS A 107 -59.46 -15.60 5.94
C LYS A 107 -60.15 -16.84 6.49
N ALA A 108 -59.38 -17.77 7.07
CA ALA A 108 -59.92 -18.98 7.66
C ALA A 108 -60.89 -18.65 8.82
N GLU A 109 -60.53 -17.69 9.67
CA GLU A 109 -61.37 -17.26 10.79
C GLU A 109 -62.64 -16.55 10.31
N ALA A 110 -62.53 -15.68 9.30
CA ALA A 110 -63.70 -15.03 8.69
C ALA A 110 -64.70 -16.05 8.11
N GLU A 111 -64.21 -17.09 7.44
CA GLU A 111 -65.06 -18.17 6.91
C GLU A 111 -65.76 -18.97 8.01
N LYS A 112 -65.09 -19.24 9.14
CA LYS A 112 -65.73 -19.88 10.30
C LYS A 112 -66.87 -19.02 10.86
N ILE A 113 -66.63 -17.72 11.04
CA ILE A 113 -67.63 -16.78 11.55
C ILE A 113 -68.85 -16.73 10.62
N LYS A 114 -68.61 -16.67 9.30
CA LYS A 114 -69.67 -16.65 8.29
C LYS A 114 -70.54 -17.91 8.35
N LYS A 115 -69.93 -19.10 8.44
CA LYS A 115 -70.67 -20.36 8.58
C LYS A 115 -71.47 -20.41 9.87
N ALA A 116 -70.86 -20.00 11.00
CA ALA A 116 -71.54 -19.97 12.29
C ALA A 116 -72.77 -19.04 12.30
N ALA A 117 -72.69 -17.91 11.59
CA ALA A 117 -73.80 -16.98 11.44
C ALA A 117 -74.94 -17.55 10.56
N GLN A 118 -74.62 -18.37 9.57
CA GLN A 118 -75.61 -19.00 8.67
C GLN A 118 -76.30 -20.22 9.29
N SER A 119 -75.72 -20.80 10.34
CA SER A 119 -76.28 -21.95 11.07
C SER A 119 -77.16 -21.57 12.27
N LYS A 120 -77.45 -20.27 12.46
CA LYS A 120 -78.38 -19.74 13.46
C LYS A 120 -79.68 -19.28 12.79
#